data_AF-Q4SM33-F1
#
_entry.id   AF-Q4SM33-F1
#
_cell.length_a   1.000
_cell.length_b   1.000
_cell.length_c   1.000
_cell.angle_alpha   90.00
_cell.angle_beta   90.00
_cell.angle_gamma   90.00
#
_symmetry.space_group_name_H-M   'P 1'
#
loop_
_entity.id
_entity.type
_entity.pdbx_description
1 polymer ?
#
loop_
_entity_poly.entity_id
_entity_poly.type
_entity_poly.pdbx_seq_one_letter_code
_entity_poly.pdbx_strand_id
1 'polypeptide(L)'
;PRPYNMGTMPSAQQQVTTGQMHRGHMPPLSLAQQALMGTINSSMQAVQQAQADLGYADNPPPLGHDLASRAWVQNKVDESKHEIHSQVGAITAGTASVVNLTAGEPTETDYSAVGCAITTISSNLTEMSKGVKLLSALMDDDVGSGHKLMGAARMLAGAVSDLLRSVEPAAAEPRQTVLTAAGSIGQASGDLLRHMGEGEIDEKFQETLMNLAKAVANAAAMLVLKAKNVAQVAEDTVLQNQVIAAATQCALSTSQLVACTKVVSPTISSPVCQEQLVEAGKLVDRSVETCVKACRSASDDGELLKQVSAAAGVVGQALSDLLQHVRHYASCGEPIGRYDQATDTIMNVTENIFTSMGDAGECKKRHVLQVGRLASNSPVQIR
;
A
#
# COMPACT_ATOMS: atom_id res chain seq x y z
N PRO A 1 -23.99 20.21 -70.17
CA PRO A 1 -23.62 18.94 -69.51
C PRO A 1 -22.57 19.15 -68.40
N ARG A 2 -23.03 19.19 -67.14
CA ARG A 2 -22.21 18.99 -65.93
C ARG A 2 -22.92 17.94 -65.09
N PRO A 3 -22.26 16.86 -64.66
CA PRO A 3 -22.91 15.78 -63.93
C PRO A 3 -23.15 16.17 -62.47
N TYR A 4 -24.33 15.84 -61.96
CA TYR A 4 -24.67 15.88 -60.54
C TYR A 4 -23.96 14.73 -59.82
N ASN A 5 -23.24 15.04 -58.75
CA ASN A 5 -22.56 14.06 -57.91
C ASN A 5 -23.49 13.70 -56.73
N MET A 6 -24.03 12.48 -56.70
CA MET A 6 -24.76 11.96 -55.54
C MET A 6 -23.76 11.56 -54.45
N GLY A 7 -23.81 12.23 -53.30
CA GLY A 7 -23.05 11.84 -52.11
C GLY A 7 -23.60 10.53 -51.52
N THR A 8 -22.73 9.54 -51.37
CA THR A 8 -23.02 8.26 -50.71
C THR A 8 -22.97 8.48 -49.19
N MET A 9 -24.04 8.15 -48.46
CA MET A 9 -23.99 8.11 -46.99
C MET A 9 -23.22 6.87 -46.52
N PRO A 10 -22.24 6.98 -45.61
CA PRO A 10 -21.66 5.81 -44.97
C PRO A 10 -22.62 5.21 -43.93
N SER A 11 -22.55 3.88 -43.81
CA SER A 11 -23.41 3.06 -42.94
C SER A 11 -23.21 3.40 -41.45
N ALA A 12 -24.30 3.33 -40.67
CA ALA A 12 -24.27 3.56 -39.23
C ALA A 12 -23.42 2.50 -38.52
N GLN A 13 -22.25 2.88 -38.02
CA GLN A 13 -21.51 2.10 -37.03
C GLN A 13 -22.22 2.25 -35.68
N GLN A 14 -22.83 1.18 -35.19
CA GLN A 14 -23.27 1.10 -33.80
C GLN A 14 -22.03 1.01 -32.90
N GLN A 15 -21.61 2.17 -32.41
CA GLN A 15 -20.65 2.29 -31.33
C GLN A 15 -21.43 2.09 -30.02
N VAL A 16 -21.23 0.95 -29.35
CA VAL A 16 -21.75 0.73 -28.00
C VAL A 16 -20.93 1.61 -27.06
N THR A 17 -21.41 2.82 -26.84
CA THR A 17 -20.85 3.77 -25.87
C THR A 17 -21.51 3.54 -24.52
N THR A 18 -21.09 2.49 -23.81
CA THR A 18 -21.37 2.35 -22.38
C THR A 18 -20.24 3.04 -21.61
N GLY A 19 -20.56 4.11 -20.87
CA GLY A 19 -19.71 4.64 -19.80
C GLY A 19 -19.11 6.05 -19.97
N GLN A 20 -19.31 6.77 -21.07
CA GLN A 20 -18.92 8.19 -21.12
C GLN A 20 -20.00 9.07 -20.50
N MET A 21 -19.88 9.35 -19.20
CA MET A 21 -20.60 10.46 -18.58
C MET A 21 -20.20 11.76 -19.28
N HIS A 22 -21.16 12.38 -19.97
CA HIS A 22 -20.98 13.71 -20.54
C HIS A 22 -20.63 14.69 -19.42
N ARG A 23 -19.50 15.40 -19.56
CA ARG A 23 -18.94 16.37 -18.60
C ARG A 23 -19.92 17.45 -18.10
N GLY A 24 -21.09 17.60 -18.75
CA GLY A 24 -22.13 18.57 -18.39
C GLY A 24 -23.17 18.10 -17.37
N HIS A 25 -23.20 16.81 -16.98
CA HIS A 25 -24.16 16.25 -16.00
C HIS A 25 -23.46 15.36 -14.97
N MET A 26 -22.40 15.84 -14.32
CA MET A 26 -21.97 15.19 -13.08
C MET A 26 -22.95 15.58 -11.96
N PRO A 27 -23.51 14.62 -11.21
CA PRO A 27 -24.26 14.93 -10.00
C PRO A 27 -23.37 15.73 -9.04
N PRO A 28 -23.92 16.68 -8.28
CA PRO A 28 -23.14 17.43 -7.30
C PRO A 28 -22.49 16.48 -6.29
N LEU A 29 -21.22 16.74 -5.95
CA LEU A 29 -20.47 15.96 -4.97
C LEU A 29 -21.22 15.92 -3.62
N SER A 30 -21.21 14.77 -2.96
CA SER A 30 -21.75 14.62 -1.61
C SER A 30 -20.93 15.42 -0.59
N LEU A 31 -21.49 15.70 0.60
CA LEU A 31 -20.76 16.35 1.69
C LEU A 31 -19.48 15.60 2.06
N ALA A 32 -19.51 14.26 2.04
CA ALA A 32 -18.35 13.42 2.32
C ALA A 32 -17.27 13.56 1.23
N GLN A 33 -17.66 13.62 -0.04
CA GLN A 33 -16.74 13.86 -1.16
C GLN A 33 -16.16 15.28 -1.13
N GLN A 34 -16.94 16.29 -0.71
CA GLN A 34 -16.46 17.66 -0.52
C GLN A 34 -15.45 17.77 0.62
N ALA A 35 -15.71 17.09 1.76
CA ALA A 35 -14.76 17.01 2.87
C ALA A 35 -13.46 16.30 2.46
N LEU A 36 -13.57 15.23 1.68
CA LEU A 36 -12.42 14.54 1.10
C LEU A 36 -11.62 15.46 0.17
N MET A 37 -12.28 16.23 -0.71
CA MET A 37 -11.61 17.23 -1.55
C MET A 37 -10.80 18.24 -0.72
N GLY A 38 -11.37 18.74 0.39
CA GLY A 38 -10.65 19.62 1.31
C GLY A 38 -9.40 18.94 1.91
N THR A 39 -9.54 17.67 2.28
CA THR A 39 -8.44 16.85 2.83
C THR A 39 -7.35 16.60 1.79
N ILE A 40 -7.72 16.27 0.55
CA ILE A 40 -6.79 16.08 -0.57
C ILE A 40 -6.02 17.37 -0.84
N ASN A 41 -6.70 18.53 -0.92
CA ASN A 41 -6.05 19.80 -1.19
C ASN A 41 -5.04 20.19 -0.11
N SER A 42 -5.42 20.05 1.16
CA SER A 42 -4.50 20.33 2.28
C SER A 42 -3.31 19.37 2.28
N SER A 43 -3.56 18.08 2.04
CA SER A 43 -2.51 17.05 1.98
C SER A 43 -1.56 17.28 0.80
N MET A 44 -2.10 17.68 -0.36
CA MET A 44 -1.33 18.00 -1.56
C MET A 44 -0.39 19.17 -1.32
N GLN A 45 -0.86 20.23 -0.66
CA GLN A 45 -0.02 21.38 -0.31
C GLN A 45 1.14 20.98 0.61
N ALA A 46 0.87 20.16 1.63
CA ALA A 46 1.90 19.67 2.54
C ALA A 46 2.94 18.78 1.82
N VAL A 47 2.48 17.89 0.93
CA VAL A 47 3.34 17.01 0.11
C VAL A 47 4.24 17.83 -0.82
N GLN A 48 3.69 18.83 -1.50
CA GLN A 48 4.44 19.70 -2.41
C GLN A 48 5.49 20.53 -1.66
N GLN A 49 5.15 21.04 -0.47
CA GLN A 49 6.11 21.74 0.37
C GLN A 49 7.25 20.82 0.81
N ALA A 50 6.93 19.62 1.31
CA ALA A 50 7.93 18.63 1.70
C ALA A 50 8.84 18.24 0.51
N GLN A 51 8.27 18.08 -0.69
CA GLN A 51 9.02 17.79 -1.90
C GLN A 51 9.99 18.92 -2.29
N ALA A 52 9.55 20.19 -2.16
CA ALA A 52 10.41 21.35 -2.40
C ALA A 52 11.54 21.46 -1.36
N ASP A 53 11.24 21.17 -0.10
CA ASP A 53 12.20 21.23 1.00
C ASP A 53 13.30 20.17 0.88
N LEU A 54 13.00 19.02 0.28
CA LEU A 54 13.96 17.98 -0.12
C LEU A 54 14.88 18.41 -1.29
N GLY A 55 14.68 19.61 -1.84
CA GLY A 55 15.60 20.25 -2.78
C GLY A 55 16.86 20.82 -2.10
N TYR A 56 16.80 21.07 -0.80
CA TYR A 56 17.83 21.75 -0.04
C TYR A 56 18.37 20.84 1.06
N ALA A 57 19.69 20.62 1.09
CA ALA A 57 20.35 19.86 2.14
C ALA A 57 20.17 20.53 3.51
N ASP A 58 20.09 19.72 4.56
CA ASP A 58 20.14 20.26 5.92
C ASP A 58 21.55 20.74 6.25
N ASN A 59 21.67 21.67 7.19
CA ASN A 59 22.97 22.17 7.65
C ASN A 59 23.14 21.79 9.13
N PRO A 60 23.72 20.61 9.42
CA PRO A 60 23.87 20.14 10.78
C PRO A 60 24.80 21.08 11.56
N PRO A 61 24.64 21.18 12.90
CA PRO A 61 25.55 21.96 13.73
C PRO A 61 27.00 21.50 13.50
N PRO A 62 28.01 22.38 13.64
CA PRO A 62 29.40 22.00 13.43
C PRO A 62 29.79 20.88 14.42
N LEU A 63 29.96 19.67 13.88
CA LEU A 63 30.29 18.47 14.65
C LEU A 63 31.79 18.40 14.91
N GLY A 64 32.18 18.04 16.14
CA GLY A 64 33.57 17.75 16.48
C GLY A 64 34.03 16.39 15.95
N HIS A 65 35.33 16.13 15.98
CA HIS A 65 35.90 14.80 15.65
C HIS A 65 36.14 13.91 16.88
N ASP A 66 35.67 14.35 18.05
CA ASP A 66 35.79 13.59 19.29
C ASP A 66 34.87 12.36 19.30
N LEU A 67 35.15 11.43 20.21
CA LEU A 67 34.40 10.18 20.34
C LEU A 67 32.92 10.42 20.67
N ALA A 68 32.57 11.49 21.41
CA ALA A 68 31.18 11.78 21.75
C ALA A 68 30.43 12.32 20.53
N SER A 69 31.04 13.20 19.74
CA SER A 69 30.46 13.68 18.47
C SER A 69 30.24 12.54 17.48
N ARG A 70 31.19 11.62 17.32
CA ARG A 70 31.03 10.44 16.45
C ARG A 70 29.95 9.49 16.95
N ALA A 71 29.88 9.24 18.26
CA ALA A 71 28.80 8.43 18.85
C ALA A 71 27.43 9.07 18.67
N TRP A 72 27.34 10.41 18.77
CA TRP A 72 26.10 11.14 18.54
C TRP A 72 25.63 11.03 17.08
N VAL A 73 26.54 11.21 16.11
CA VAL A 73 26.21 11.05 14.67
C VAL A 73 25.69 9.65 14.40
N GLN A 74 26.38 8.62 14.88
CA GLN A 74 25.93 7.23 14.69
C GLN A 74 24.54 7.00 15.29
N ASN A 75 24.30 7.45 16.52
CA ASN A 75 22.99 7.33 17.15
C ASN A 75 21.90 8.06 16.35
N LYS A 76 22.19 9.26 15.83
CA LYS A 76 21.22 10.02 15.02
C LYS A 76 20.95 9.41 13.66
N VAL A 77 21.96 8.82 13.04
CA VAL A 77 21.80 8.05 11.80
C VAL A 77 20.88 6.86 12.05
N ASP A 78 21.12 6.10 13.11
CA ASP A 78 20.31 4.92 13.44
C ASP A 78 18.87 5.29 13.82
N GLU A 79 18.68 6.34 14.62
CA GLU A 79 17.35 6.89 14.96
C GLU A 79 16.61 7.35 13.69
N SER A 80 17.27 8.15 12.84
CA SER A 80 16.65 8.69 11.61
C SER A 80 16.29 7.57 10.64
N LYS A 81 17.15 6.55 10.51
CA LYS A 81 16.88 5.38 9.67
C LYS A 81 15.60 4.65 10.11
N HIS A 82 15.52 4.34 11.40
CA HIS A 82 14.35 3.67 11.97
C HIS A 82 13.05 4.50 11.81
N GLU A 83 13.11 5.80 12.08
CA GLU A 83 11.96 6.69 11.92
C GLU A 83 11.48 6.75 10.46
N ILE A 84 12.40 6.90 9.51
CA ILE A 84 12.08 6.91 8.07
C ILE A 84 11.46 5.57 7.67
N HIS A 85 12.03 4.44 8.09
CA HIS A 85 11.46 3.12 7.81
C HIS A 85 10.00 3.00 8.29
N SER A 86 9.74 3.42 9.53
CA SER A 86 8.40 3.43 10.12
C SER A 86 7.44 4.32 9.33
N GLN A 87 7.86 5.52 8.96
CA GLN A 87 7.04 6.47 8.20
C GLN A 87 6.74 5.95 6.79
N VAL A 88 7.72 5.32 6.12
CA VAL A 88 7.52 4.65 4.82
C VAL A 88 6.55 3.47 4.96
N GLY A 89 6.62 2.72 6.05
CA GLY A 89 5.63 1.71 6.43
C GLY A 89 4.21 2.28 6.51
N ALA A 90 4.03 3.41 7.18
CA ALA A 90 2.74 4.08 7.28
C ALA A 90 2.24 4.63 5.93
N ILE A 91 3.12 5.18 5.10
CA ILE A 91 2.79 5.67 3.75
C ILE A 91 2.32 4.53 2.85
N THR A 92 3.05 3.42 2.82
CA THR A 92 2.72 2.24 2.01
C THR A 92 1.44 1.57 2.49
N ALA A 93 1.26 1.39 3.80
CA ALA A 93 0.01 0.90 4.39
C ALA A 93 -1.18 1.81 4.07
N GLY A 94 -1.04 3.13 4.26
CA GLY A 94 -2.07 4.11 3.93
C GLY A 94 -2.42 4.09 2.44
N THR A 95 -1.41 3.94 1.57
CA THR A 95 -1.62 3.83 0.12
C THR A 95 -2.41 2.57 -0.23
N ALA A 96 -2.05 1.42 0.34
CA ALA A 96 -2.80 0.18 0.14
C ALA A 96 -4.24 0.28 0.69
N SER A 97 -4.44 0.98 1.81
CA SER A 97 -5.76 1.27 2.38
C SER A 97 -6.61 2.14 1.44
N VAL A 98 -6.05 3.22 0.88
CA VAL A 98 -6.76 4.05 -0.12
C VAL A 98 -7.17 3.21 -1.32
N VAL A 99 -6.28 2.35 -1.79
CA VAL A 99 -6.55 1.41 -2.88
C VAL A 99 -7.68 0.44 -2.49
N ASN A 100 -7.66 -0.13 -1.29
CA ASN A 100 -8.70 -1.07 -0.84
C ASN A 100 -10.08 -0.41 -0.64
N LEU A 101 -10.12 0.78 -0.03
CA LEU A 101 -11.36 1.51 0.25
C LEU A 101 -12.05 2.05 -1.01
N THR A 102 -11.28 2.32 -2.07
CA THR A 102 -11.78 2.82 -3.36
C THR A 102 -12.04 1.71 -4.38
N ALA A 103 -12.08 0.45 -3.94
CA ALA A 103 -12.29 -0.71 -4.80
C ALA A 103 -13.77 -0.91 -5.23
N GLY A 104 -14.70 -0.39 -4.44
CA GLY A 104 -16.14 -0.51 -4.67
C GLY A 104 -16.74 0.64 -5.47
N GLU A 105 -18.07 0.62 -5.60
CA GLU A 105 -18.81 1.70 -6.25
C GLU A 105 -18.69 3.03 -5.45
N PRO A 106 -18.76 4.21 -6.10
CA PRO A 106 -18.67 5.50 -5.42
C PRO A 106 -19.71 5.68 -4.29
N THR A 107 -20.88 5.03 -4.41
CA THR A 107 -21.95 5.09 -3.40
C THR A 107 -21.67 4.24 -2.16
N GLU A 108 -20.80 3.23 -2.28
CA GLU A 108 -20.43 2.32 -1.19
C GLU A 108 -19.08 2.68 -0.56
N THR A 109 -18.38 3.68 -1.12
CA THR A 109 -17.06 4.10 -0.67
C THR A 109 -17.15 4.93 0.62
N ASP A 110 -16.42 4.50 1.66
CA ASP A 110 -16.23 5.31 2.87
C ASP A 110 -15.17 6.40 2.62
N TYR A 111 -15.64 7.55 2.13
CA TYR A 111 -14.78 8.70 1.88
C TYR A 111 -14.13 9.29 3.14
N SER A 112 -14.67 9.01 4.34
CA SER A 112 -14.04 9.45 5.59
C SER A 112 -12.82 8.59 5.89
N ALA A 113 -12.93 7.28 5.74
CA ALA A 113 -11.79 6.36 5.87
C ALA A 113 -10.71 6.65 4.82
N VAL A 114 -11.10 6.95 3.57
CA VAL A 114 -10.15 7.37 2.51
C VAL A 114 -9.43 8.65 2.92
N GLY A 115 -10.15 9.65 3.46
CA GLY A 115 -9.56 10.89 3.95
C GLY A 115 -8.55 10.66 5.08
N CYS A 116 -8.86 9.78 6.03
CA CYS A 116 -7.96 9.42 7.13
C CYS A 116 -6.66 8.77 6.63
N ALA A 117 -6.77 7.85 5.67
CA ALA A 117 -5.61 7.23 5.04
C ALA A 117 -4.75 8.27 4.31
N ILE A 118 -5.37 9.22 3.59
CA ILE A 118 -4.67 10.33 2.91
C ILE A 118 -3.94 11.24 3.90
N THR A 119 -4.58 11.62 5.00
CA THR A 119 -3.92 12.43 6.05
C THR A 119 -2.72 11.67 6.65
N THR A 120 -2.86 10.37 6.87
CA THR A 120 -1.77 9.51 7.37
C THR A 120 -0.60 9.49 6.40
N ILE A 121 -0.85 9.34 5.09
CA ILE A 121 0.20 9.39 4.06
C ILE A 121 0.92 10.75 4.09
N SER A 122 0.16 11.85 4.09
CA SER A 122 0.70 13.20 4.03
C SER A 122 1.55 13.55 5.25
N SER A 123 1.06 13.27 6.46
CA SER A 123 1.79 13.59 7.70
C SER A 123 3.08 12.77 7.80
N ASN A 124 3.04 11.47 7.51
CA ASN A 124 4.24 10.63 7.52
C ASN A 124 5.24 11.04 6.44
N LEU A 125 4.78 11.47 5.26
CA LEU A 125 5.68 12.01 4.24
C LEU A 125 6.37 13.30 4.73
N THR A 126 5.66 14.18 5.44
CA THR A 126 6.28 15.41 5.98
C THR A 126 7.34 15.09 7.04
N GLU A 127 7.11 14.16 7.96
CA GLU A 127 8.12 13.76 8.94
C GLU A 127 9.29 13.02 8.29
N MET A 128 9.01 12.12 7.35
CA MET A 128 10.02 11.43 6.54
C MET A 128 10.91 12.39 5.77
N SER A 129 10.35 13.46 5.21
CA SER A 129 11.13 14.47 4.50
C SER A 129 12.15 15.16 5.41
N LYS A 130 11.80 15.40 6.69
CA LYS A 130 12.73 15.96 7.69
C LYS A 130 13.79 14.93 8.07
N GLY A 131 13.40 13.69 8.36
CA GLY A 131 14.32 12.61 8.69
C GLY A 131 15.34 12.35 7.58
N VAL A 132 14.89 12.29 6.32
CA VAL A 132 15.76 12.11 5.15
C VAL A 132 16.77 13.26 4.99
N LYS A 133 16.36 14.50 5.27
CA LYS A 133 17.26 15.67 5.21
C LYS A 133 18.34 15.62 6.28
N LEU A 134 17.97 15.24 7.51
CA LEU A 134 18.94 15.05 8.58
C LEU A 134 19.89 13.90 8.24
N LEU A 135 19.35 12.74 7.86
CA LEU A 135 20.14 11.57 7.50
C LEU A 135 21.09 11.88 6.33
N SER A 136 20.63 12.56 5.28
CA SER A 136 21.48 12.89 4.13
C SER A 136 22.64 13.82 4.48
N ALA A 137 22.49 14.68 5.50
CA ALA A 137 23.54 15.56 5.98
C ALA A 137 24.51 14.89 6.97
N LEU A 138 24.10 13.78 7.59
CA LEU A 138 24.91 12.98 8.51
C LEU A 138 25.61 11.78 7.84
N MET A 139 25.19 11.40 6.64
CA MET A 139 25.85 10.35 5.85
C MET A 139 27.23 10.82 5.38
N ASP A 140 28.24 9.98 5.56
CA ASP A 140 29.57 10.24 5.03
C ASP A 140 29.53 10.37 3.50
N ASP A 141 30.25 11.37 2.97
CA ASP A 141 30.30 11.81 1.57
C ASP A 141 30.96 10.79 0.61
N ASP A 142 30.89 9.49 0.91
CA ASP A 142 31.31 8.42 0.01
C ASP A 142 30.31 8.34 -1.16
N VAL A 143 30.53 9.21 -2.14
CA VAL A 143 29.94 9.21 -3.50
C VAL A 143 28.42 9.50 -3.53
N GLY A 144 28.02 10.67 -3.04
CA GLY A 144 26.69 11.25 -3.30
C GLY A 144 25.51 10.42 -2.79
N SER A 145 25.74 9.59 -1.79
CA SER A 145 24.76 8.73 -1.11
C SER A 145 23.59 9.56 -0.57
N GLY A 146 23.88 10.66 0.14
CA GLY A 146 22.86 11.60 0.64
C GLY A 146 22.03 12.25 -0.46
N HIS A 147 22.63 12.62 -1.59
CA HIS A 147 21.88 13.19 -2.72
C HIS A 147 20.97 12.14 -3.40
N LYS A 148 21.41 10.89 -3.52
CA LYS A 148 20.57 9.78 -4.01
C LYS A 148 19.39 9.52 -3.07
N LEU A 149 19.63 9.54 -1.76
CA LEU A 149 18.59 9.40 -0.74
C LEU A 149 17.52 10.51 -0.87
N MET A 150 17.95 11.78 -0.94
CA MET A 150 17.05 12.92 -1.15
C MET A 150 16.30 12.80 -2.49
N GLY A 151 16.97 12.34 -3.54
CA GLY A 151 16.37 12.06 -4.84
C GLY A 151 15.24 11.03 -4.78
N ALA A 152 15.47 9.91 -4.08
CA ALA A 152 14.46 8.88 -3.86
C ALA A 152 13.26 9.40 -3.05
N ALA A 153 13.51 10.18 -2.00
CA ALA A 153 12.45 10.80 -1.22
C ALA A 153 11.61 11.79 -2.05
N ARG A 154 12.23 12.56 -2.96
CA ARG A 154 11.49 13.44 -3.90
C ARG A 154 10.65 12.66 -4.89
N MET A 155 11.12 11.50 -5.37
CA MET A 155 10.33 10.62 -6.22
C MET A 155 9.13 10.05 -5.47
N LEU A 156 9.31 9.65 -4.21
CA LEU A 156 8.22 9.18 -3.35
C LEU A 156 7.17 10.28 -3.13
N ALA A 157 7.59 11.51 -2.81
CA ALA A 157 6.68 12.65 -2.67
C ALA A 157 5.91 12.98 -3.97
N GLY A 158 6.59 12.86 -5.11
CA GLY A 158 5.96 13.00 -6.43
C GLY A 158 4.90 11.92 -6.68
N ALA A 159 5.22 10.65 -6.38
CA ALA A 159 4.28 9.55 -6.51
C ALA A 159 3.06 9.69 -5.58
N VAL A 160 3.26 10.19 -4.36
CA VAL A 160 2.16 10.53 -3.45
C VAL A 160 1.28 11.65 -4.03
N SER A 161 1.88 12.69 -4.62
CA SER A 161 1.11 13.76 -5.29
C SER A 161 0.24 13.21 -6.43
N ASP A 162 0.79 12.29 -7.23
CA ASP A 162 0.04 11.67 -8.33
C ASP A 162 -1.10 10.77 -7.82
N LEU A 163 -0.89 10.04 -6.72
CA LEU A 163 -1.96 9.28 -6.07
C LEU A 163 -3.07 10.22 -5.61
N LEU A 164 -2.73 11.29 -4.88
CA LEU A 164 -3.72 12.24 -4.36
C LEU A 164 -4.57 12.86 -5.48
N ARG A 165 -3.96 13.19 -6.63
CA ARG A 165 -4.69 13.67 -7.81
C ARG A 165 -5.60 12.60 -8.40
N SER A 166 -5.14 11.34 -8.43
CA SER A 166 -5.91 10.22 -9.01
C SER A 166 -7.13 9.81 -8.19
N VAL A 167 -7.16 10.12 -6.90
CA VAL A 167 -8.27 9.79 -5.98
C VAL A 167 -9.23 10.96 -5.75
N GLU A 168 -9.05 12.06 -6.46
CA GLU A 168 -10.00 13.18 -6.46
C GLU A 168 -11.36 12.70 -7.00
N PRO A 169 -12.45 12.82 -6.22
CA PRO A 169 -13.78 12.37 -6.64
C PRO A 169 -14.28 13.02 -7.93
N ALA A 170 -13.77 14.20 -8.28
CA ALA A 170 -14.16 14.95 -9.47
C ALA A 170 -13.31 14.64 -10.72
N ALA A 171 -12.17 13.96 -10.59
CA ALA A 171 -11.21 13.80 -11.68
C ALA A 171 -11.68 12.81 -12.76
N ALA A 172 -12.68 11.97 -12.47
CA ALA A 172 -13.21 10.94 -13.38
C ALA A 172 -12.10 10.07 -14.02
N GLU A 173 -11.03 9.81 -13.26
CA GLU A 173 -9.88 9.03 -13.69
C GLU A 173 -10.22 7.53 -13.71
N PRO A 174 -9.73 6.77 -14.71
CA PRO A 174 -9.83 5.32 -14.69
C PRO A 174 -9.18 4.75 -13.44
N ARG A 175 -9.78 3.70 -12.87
CA ARG A 175 -9.24 3.02 -11.67
C ARG A 175 -7.78 2.57 -11.83
N GLN A 176 -7.36 2.22 -13.05
CA GLN A 176 -6.00 1.85 -13.37
C GLN A 176 -4.98 2.97 -13.10
N THR A 177 -5.37 4.25 -13.20
CA THR A 177 -4.53 5.40 -12.85
C THR A 177 -4.15 5.35 -11.37
N VAL A 178 -5.12 5.11 -10.49
CA VAL A 178 -4.90 4.98 -9.04
C VAL A 178 -3.97 3.79 -8.72
N LEU A 179 -4.22 2.63 -9.35
CA LEU A 179 -3.38 1.45 -9.15
C LEU A 179 -1.93 1.67 -9.61
N THR A 180 -1.75 2.42 -10.70
CA THR A 180 -0.43 2.76 -11.23
C THR A 180 0.30 3.73 -10.29
N ALA A 181 -0.38 4.78 -9.82
CA ALA A 181 0.18 5.73 -8.86
C ALA A 181 0.59 5.04 -7.55
N ALA A 182 -0.27 4.17 -7.01
CA ALA A 182 0.06 3.35 -5.85
C ALA A 182 1.30 2.46 -6.11
N GLY A 183 1.34 1.78 -7.26
CA GLY A 183 2.50 0.98 -7.63
C GLY A 183 3.82 1.78 -7.74
N SER A 184 3.75 3.06 -8.15
CA SER A 184 4.91 3.96 -8.16
C SER A 184 5.36 4.35 -6.75
N ILE A 185 4.44 4.53 -5.80
CA ILE A 185 4.76 4.76 -4.38
C ILE A 185 5.53 3.58 -3.80
N GLY A 186 5.07 2.34 -4.04
CA GLY A 186 5.78 1.14 -3.59
C GLY A 186 7.22 1.07 -4.12
N GLN A 187 7.41 1.37 -5.40
CA GLN A 187 8.72 1.39 -6.03
C GLN A 187 9.63 2.47 -5.44
N ALA A 188 9.15 3.71 -5.34
CA ALA A 188 9.92 4.81 -4.78
C ALA A 188 10.25 4.60 -3.29
N SER A 189 9.34 3.97 -2.54
CA SER A 189 9.54 3.55 -1.15
C SER A 189 10.66 2.51 -1.05
N GLY A 190 10.64 1.48 -1.90
CA GLY A 190 11.71 0.48 -1.94
C GLY A 190 13.07 1.06 -2.33
N ASP A 191 13.10 1.98 -3.31
CA ASP A 191 14.33 2.68 -3.69
C ASP A 191 14.89 3.54 -2.54
N LEU A 192 14.02 4.22 -1.78
CA LEU A 192 14.41 5.01 -0.62
C LEU A 192 15.04 4.13 0.48
N LEU A 193 14.37 3.05 0.88
CA LEU A 193 14.86 2.10 1.90
C LEU A 193 16.18 1.43 1.48
N ARG A 194 16.32 1.12 0.19
CA ARG A 194 17.57 0.57 -0.38
C ARG A 194 18.72 1.56 -0.26
N HIS A 195 18.49 2.86 -0.48
CA HIS A 195 19.52 3.88 -0.31
C HIS A 195 19.91 4.13 1.16
N MET A 196 19.07 3.74 2.12
CA MET A 196 19.38 3.79 3.56
C MET A 196 20.21 2.60 4.05
N GLY A 197 20.40 1.58 3.20
CA GLY A 197 21.07 0.33 3.57
C GLY A 197 20.18 -0.62 4.40
N GLU A 198 18.86 -0.38 4.42
CA GLU A 198 17.87 -1.22 5.11
C GLU A 198 17.29 -2.31 4.20
N GLY A 199 17.67 -2.30 2.91
CA GLY A 199 17.17 -3.22 1.88
C GLY A 199 17.72 -4.65 1.91
N GLU A 200 18.61 -5.00 2.84
CA GLU A 200 19.15 -6.37 2.97
C GLU A 200 18.10 -7.37 3.50
N ILE A 201 16.92 -6.90 3.93
CA ILE A 201 15.84 -7.74 4.43
C ILE A 201 15.06 -8.34 3.24
N ASP A 202 15.62 -9.44 2.75
CA ASP A 202 15.04 -10.50 1.92
C ASP A 202 14.42 -10.05 0.59
N GLU A 203 15.25 -9.53 -0.32
CA GLU A 203 14.89 -9.31 -1.73
C GLU A 203 14.26 -10.57 -2.37
N LYS A 204 14.69 -11.77 -1.95
CA LYS A 204 14.12 -13.04 -2.43
C LYS A 204 12.70 -13.25 -1.94
N PHE A 205 12.40 -12.89 -0.69
CA PHE A 205 11.04 -12.89 -0.16
C PHE A 205 10.14 -11.94 -0.95
N GLN A 206 10.60 -10.72 -1.19
CA GLN A 206 9.88 -9.70 -1.97
C GLN A 206 9.64 -10.15 -3.42
N GLU A 207 10.65 -10.74 -4.07
CA GLU A 207 10.55 -11.30 -5.41
C GLU A 207 9.54 -12.46 -5.46
N THR A 208 9.62 -13.38 -4.49
CA THR A 208 8.70 -14.52 -4.36
C THR A 208 7.26 -14.02 -4.16
N LEU A 209 7.06 -13.05 -3.28
CA LEU A 209 5.76 -12.43 -3.01
C LEU A 209 5.16 -11.82 -4.30
N MET A 210 5.97 -11.08 -5.06
CA MET A 210 5.56 -10.50 -6.33
C MET A 210 5.23 -11.57 -7.38
N ASN A 211 5.99 -12.66 -7.43
CA ASN A 211 5.73 -13.77 -8.35
C ASN A 211 4.42 -14.50 -8.00
N LEU A 212 4.12 -14.69 -6.72
CA LEU A 212 2.84 -15.22 -6.26
C LEU A 212 1.67 -14.30 -6.66
N ALA A 213 1.81 -12.98 -6.49
CA ALA A 213 0.76 -12.04 -6.89
C ALA A 213 0.49 -12.07 -8.40
N LYS A 214 1.55 -12.18 -9.22
CA LYS A 214 1.43 -12.39 -10.67
C LYS A 214 0.77 -13.73 -11.01
N ALA A 215 1.05 -14.79 -10.25
CA ALA A 215 0.39 -16.08 -10.44
C ALA A 215 -1.13 -15.98 -10.21
N VAL A 216 -1.57 -15.25 -9.17
CA VAL A 216 -2.99 -14.94 -8.94
C VAL A 216 -3.59 -14.16 -10.13
N ALA A 217 -2.90 -13.15 -10.64
CA ALA A 217 -3.34 -12.39 -11.82
C ALA A 217 -3.50 -13.25 -13.08
N ASN A 218 -2.55 -14.15 -13.33
CA ASN A 218 -2.62 -15.06 -14.48
C ASN A 218 -3.77 -16.06 -14.33
N ALA A 219 -3.97 -16.61 -13.13
CA ALA A 219 -5.09 -17.50 -12.83
C ALA A 219 -6.44 -16.78 -13.00
N ALA A 220 -6.55 -15.54 -12.51
CA ALA A 220 -7.75 -14.73 -12.63
C ALA A 220 -8.05 -14.38 -14.09
N ALA A 221 -7.03 -14.07 -14.90
CA ALA A 221 -7.20 -13.85 -16.34
C ALA A 221 -7.78 -15.09 -17.03
N MET A 222 -7.32 -16.29 -16.67
CA MET A 222 -7.89 -17.54 -17.17
C MET A 222 -9.34 -17.74 -16.74
N LEU A 223 -9.69 -17.45 -15.48
CA LEU A 223 -11.07 -17.47 -15.00
C LEU A 223 -11.97 -16.52 -15.80
N VAL A 224 -11.50 -15.29 -16.04
CA VAL A 224 -12.23 -14.28 -16.83
C VAL A 224 -12.50 -14.75 -18.25
N LEU A 225 -11.52 -15.42 -18.89
CA LEU A 225 -11.71 -16.02 -20.21
C LEU A 225 -12.77 -17.13 -20.18
N LYS A 226 -12.79 -17.98 -19.15
CA LYS A 226 -13.81 -19.03 -19.00
C LYS A 226 -15.20 -18.46 -18.72
N ALA A 227 -15.29 -17.44 -17.88
CA ALA A 227 -16.54 -16.73 -17.61
C ALA A 227 -17.09 -16.06 -18.88
N LYS A 228 -16.21 -15.51 -19.73
CA LYS A 228 -16.61 -14.93 -21.02
C LYS A 228 -17.22 -15.98 -21.96
N ASN A 229 -16.69 -17.20 -21.98
CA ASN A 229 -17.27 -18.29 -22.78
C ASN A 229 -18.69 -18.64 -22.31
N VAL A 230 -18.93 -18.64 -20.98
CA VAL A 230 -20.28 -18.80 -20.42
C VAL A 230 -21.20 -17.66 -20.85
N ALA A 231 -20.72 -16.42 -20.76
CA ALA A 231 -21.49 -15.25 -21.19
C ALA A 231 -21.87 -15.31 -22.69
N GLN A 232 -21.03 -15.89 -23.55
CA GLN A 232 -21.30 -16.02 -24.98
C GLN A 232 -22.43 -16.99 -25.33
N VAL A 233 -22.68 -17.98 -24.48
CA VAL A 233 -23.75 -18.97 -24.68
C VAL A 233 -25.01 -18.68 -23.86
N ALA A 234 -24.98 -17.65 -23.00
CA ALA A 234 -26.11 -17.24 -22.21
C ALA A 234 -27.23 -16.67 -23.11
N GLU A 235 -28.44 -17.19 -22.96
CA GLU A 235 -29.61 -16.77 -23.74
C GLU A 235 -30.19 -15.44 -23.25
N ASP A 236 -30.08 -15.18 -21.95
CA ASP A 236 -30.54 -13.94 -21.33
C ASP A 236 -29.44 -12.87 -21.35
N THR A 237 -29.69 -11.79 -22.08
CA THR A 237 -28.81 -10.61 -22.17
C THR A 237 -28.52 -9.99 -20.80
N VAL A 238 -29.44 -10.05 -19.83
CA VAL A 238 -29.24 -9.54 -18.47
C VAL A 238 -28.22 -10.40 -17.73
N LEU A 239 -28.36 -11.72 -17.78
CA LEU A 239 -27.43 -12.67 -17.15
C LEU A 239 -26.07 -12.66 -17.84
N GLN A 240 -26.02 -12.52 -19.17
CA GLN A 240 -24.79 -12.30 -19.94
C GLN A 240 -24.04 -11.07 -19.42
N ASN A 241 -24.72 -9.92 -19.31
CA ASN A 241 -24.12 -8.68 -18.82
C ASN A 241 -23.66 -8.82 -17.36
N GLN A 242 -24.40 -9.55 -16.53
CA GLN A 242 -24.02 -9.83 -15.14
C GLN A 242 -22.72 -10.64 -15.05
N VAL A 243 -22.54 -11.67 -15.90
CA VAL A 243 -21.28 -12.43 -15.97
C VAL A 243 -20.11 -11.57 -16.42
N ILE A 244 -20.31 -10.73 -17.43
CA ILE A 244 -19.26 -9.81 -17.94
C ILE A 244 -18.86 -8.82 -16.85
N ALA A 245 -19.83 -8.24 -16.14
CA ALA A 245 -19.57 -7.32 -15.03
C ALA A 245 -18.78 -8.01 -13.90
N ALA A 246 -19.21 -9.21 -13.47
CA ALA A 246 -18.53 -9.97 -12.43
C ALA A 246 -17.11 -10.39 -12.83
N ALA A 247 -16.89 -10.79 -14.08
CA ALA A 247 -15.57 -11.12 -14.61
C ALA A 247 -14.66 -9.88 -14.68
N THR A 248 -15.20 -8.74 -15.10
CA THR A 248 -14.47 -7.46 -15.14
C THR A 248 -14.06 -7.03 -13.73
N GLN A 249 -14.96 -7.16 -12.75
CA GLN A 249 -14.65 -6.88 -11.35
C GLN A 249 -13.58 -7.84 -10.80
N CYS A 250 -13.63 -9.13 -11.15
CA CYS A 250 -12.59 -10.09 -10.78
C CYS A 250 -11.21 -9.71 -11.34
N ALA A 251 -11.14 -9.28 -12.60
CA ALA A 251 -9.91 -8.77 -13.19
C ALA A 251 -9.39 -7.53 -12.43
N LEU A 252 -10.29 -6.60 -12.10
CA LEU A 252 -9.95 -5.37 -11.40
C LEU A 252 -9.45 -5.62 -9.98
N SER A 253 -10.16 -6.43 -9.18
CA SER A 253 -9.74 -6.82 -7.83
C SER A 253 -8.37 -7.51 -7.84
N THR A 254 -8.06 -8.26 -8.90
CA THR A 254 -6.76 -8.94 -9.00
C THR A 254 -5.64 -7.98 -9.39
N SER A 255 -5.88 -7.05 -10.32
CA SER A 255 -4.94 -5.94 -10.60
C SER A 255 -4.68 -5.10 -9.34
N GLN A 256 -5.72 -4.91 -8.52
CA GLN A 256 -5.61 -4.25 -7.23
C GLN A 256 -4.72 -5.04 -6.25
N LEU A 257 -4.89 -6.35 -6.14
CA LEU A 257 -4.01 -7.20 -5.32
C LEU A 257 -2.54 -7.06 -5.74
N VAL A 258 -2.25 -7.06 -7.04
CA VAL A 258 -0.89 -6.89 -7.55
C VAL A 258 -0.35 -5.50 -7.20
N ALA A 259 -1.14 -4.45 -7.38
CA ALA A 259 -0.76 -3.09 -6.99
C ALA A 259 -0.50 -2.97 -5.49
N CYS A 260 -1.39 -3.50 -4.65
CA CYS A 260 -1.20 -3.55 -3.19
C CYS A 260 0.07 -4.32 -2.83
N THR A 261 0.30 -5.48 -3.43
CA THR A 261 1.54 -6.27 -3.22
C THR A 261 2.77 -5.43 -3.56
N LYS A 262 2.77 -4.70 -4.69
CA LYS A 262 3.87 -3.81 -5.09
C LYS A 262 4.08 -2.68 -4.09
N VAL A 263 3.00 -2.12 -3.55
CA VAL A 263 3.04 -1.06 -2.53
C VAL A 263 3.66 -1.55 -1.23
N VAL A 264 3.22 -2.72 -0.74
CA VAL A 264 3.57 -3.20 0.60
C VAL A 264 4.82 -4.06 0.65
N SER A 265 5.30 -4.57 -0.50
CA SER A 265 6.46 -5.46 -0.54
C SER A 265 7.71 -4.91 0.18
N PRO A 266 8.10 -3.62 0.02
CA PRO A 266 9.27 -3.07 0.70
C PRO A 266 9.12 -2.97 2.22
N THR A 267 7.88 -2.98 2.72
CA THR A 267 7.51 -2.73 4.12
C THR A 267 6.67 -3.87 4.68
N ILE A 268 6.75 -5.06 4.07
CA ILE A 268 5.91 -6.22 4.43
C ILE A 268 6.17 -6.73 5.84
N SER A 269 7.26 -6.30 6.45
CA SER A 269 7.59 -6.49 7.85
C SER A 269 6.66 -5.75 8.80
N SER A 270 6.00 -4.68 8.35
CA SER A 270 4.94 -4.01 9.09
C SER A 270 3.66 -4.87 9.12
N PRO A 271 3.10 -5.16 10.30
CA PRO A 271 1.83 -5.89 10.43
C PRO A 271 0.68 -5.22 9.68
N VAL A 272 0.61 -3.89 9.69
CA VAL A 272 -0.45 -3.13 9.00
C VAL A 272 -0.39 -3.36 7.49
N CYS A 273 0.82 -3.42 6.92
CA CYS A 273 1.04 -3.73 5.50
C CYS A 273 0.57 -5.16 5.15
N GLN A 274 0.81 -6.13 6.05
CA GLN A 274 0.33 -7.51 5.88
C GLN A 274 -1.20 -7.57 5.90
N GLU A 275 -1.85 -6.86 6.83
CA GLU A 275 -3.31 -6.78 6.92
C GLU A 275 -3.92 -6.20 5.64
N GLN A 276 -3.34 -5.13 5.08
CA GLN A 276 -3.83 -4.55 3.82
C GLN A 276 -3.73 -5.52 2.64
N LEU A 277 -2.69 -6.35 2.60
CA LEU A 277 -2.54 -7.37 1.57
C LEU A 277 -3.53 -8.53 1.76
N VAL A 278 -3.78 -8.94 3.00
CA VAL A 278 -4.81 -9.93 3.33
C VAL A 278 -6.20 -9.42 2.93
N GLU A 279 -6.50 -8.14 3.18
CA GLU A 279 -7.78 -7.54 2.80
C GLU A 279 -7.96 -7.48 1.28
N ALA A 280 -6.91 -7.10 0.53
CA ALA A 280 -6.92 -7.18 -0.93
C ALA A 280 -7.17 -8.61 -1.43
N GLY A 281 -6.62 -9.62 -0.72
CA GLY A 281 -6.86 -11.03 -1.01
C GLY A 281 -8.33 -11.43 -0.82
N LYS A 282 -8.98 -11.00 0.27
CA LYS A 282 -10.41 -11.25 0.51
C LYS A 282 -11.29 -10.62 -0.59
N LEU A 283 -10.92 -9.45 -1.09
CA LEU A 283 -11.64 -8.82 -2.21
C LEU A 283 -11.55 -9.66 -3.49
N VAL A 284 -10.39 -10.25 -3.79
CA VAL A 284 -10.23 -11.18 -4.92
C VAL A 284 -11.09 -12.43 -4.72
N ASP A 285 -11.05 -13.04 -3.54
CA ASP A 285 -11.82 -14.24 -3.22
C ASP A 285 -13.33 -14.02 -3.40
N ARG A 286 -13.85 -12.91 -2.85
CA ARG A 286 -15.26 -12.51 -3.02
C ARG A 286 -15.64 -12.25 -4.48
N SER A 287 -14.75 -11.60 -5.25
CA SER A 287 -14.98 -11.36 -6.68
C SER A 287 -14.99 -12.65 -7.50
N VAL A 288 -14.11 -13.61 -7.17
CA VAL A 288 -14.09 -14.95 -7.79
C VAL A 288 -15.39 -15.69 -7.49
N GLU A 289 -15.83 -15.74 -6.23
CA GLU A 289 -17.10 -16.36 -5.88
C GLU A 289 -18.29 -15.73 -6.62
N THR A 290 -18.31 -14.40 -6.71
CA THR A 290 -19.37 -13.66 -7.41
C THR A 290 -19.37 -14.00 -8.91
N CYS A 291 -18.19 -14.12 -9.52
CA CYS A 291 -18.05 -14.53 -10.92
C CYS A 291 -18.57 -15.96 -11.15
N VAL A 292 -18.21 -16.92 -10.28
CA VAL A 292 -18.71 -18.31 -10.37
C VAL A 292 -20.23 -18.35 -10.19
N LYS A 293 -20.79 -17.61 -9.22
CA LYS A 293 -22.24 -17.52 -9.00
C LYS A 293 -22.96 -16.95 -10.22
N ALA A 294 -22.44 -15.86 -10.81
CA ALA A 294 -23.01 -15.28 -12.03
C ALA A 294 -22.97 -16.26 -13.21
N CYS A 295 -21.87 -17.01 -13.38
CA CYS A 295 -21.75 -18.01 -14.45
C CYS A 295 -22.79 -19.13 -14.29
N ARG A 296 -23.02 -19.62 -13.06
CA ARG A 296 -24.02 -20.65 -12.76
C ARG A 296 -25.45 -20.18 -13.02
N SER A 297 -25.74 -18.91 -12.79
CA SER A 297 -27.06 -18.36 -13.11
C SER A 297 -27.28 -18.22 -14.62
N ALA A 298 -26.22 -17.96 -15.38
CA ALA A 298 -26.31 -17.64 -16.81
C ALA A 298 -26.28 -18.86 -17.75
N SER A 299 -25.94 -20.05 -17.26
CA SER A 299 -25.83 -21.27 -18.09
C SER A 299 -26.01 -22.54 -17.28
N ASP A 300 -26.68 -23.53 -17.88
CA ASP A 300 -26.79 -24.91 -17.38
C ASP A 300 -25.78 -25.87 -18.04
N ASP A 301 -24.85 -25.35 -18.86
CA ASP A 301 -23.81 -26.16 -19.51
C ASP A 301 -22.81 -26.67 -18.46
N GLY A 302 -22.98 -27.93 -18.07
CA GLY A 302 -22.17 -28.58 -17.05
C GLY A 302 -20.68 -28.65 -17.38
N GLU A 303 -20.27 -28.58 -18.64
CA GLU A 303 -18.85 -28.59 -19.03
C GLU A 303 -18.24 -27.19 -18.88
N LEU A 304 -18.94 -26.15 -19.35
CA LEU A 304 -18.49 -24.76 -19.15
C LEU A 304 -18.42 -24.38 -17.67
N LEU A 305 -19.42 -24.79 -16.87
CA LEU A 305 -19.42 -24.54 -15.42
C LEU A 305 -18.31 -25.28 -14.68
N LYS A 306 -17.94 -26.49 -15.13
CA LYS A 306 -16.77 -27.22 -14.61
C LYS A 306 -15.48 -26.48 -14.91
N GLN A 307 -15.32 -25.95 -16.14
CA GLN A 307 -14.12 -25.18 -16.50
C GLN A 307 -13.99 -23.88 -15.69
N VAL A 308 -15.10 -23.16 -15.45
CA VAL A 308 -15.12 -21.97 -14.59
C VAL A 308 -14.75 -22.35 -13.15
N SER A 309 -15.33 -23.43 -12.62
CA SER A 309 -15.05 -23.87 -11.24
C SER A 309 -13.59 -24.34 -11.07
N ALA A 310 -13.02 -25.02 -12.07
CA ALA A 310 -11.61 -25.41 -12.07
C ALA A 310 -10.69 -24.18 -12.10
N ALA A 311 -10.98 -23.20 -12.95
CA ALA A 311 -10.22 -21.95 -13.01
C ALA A 311 -10.30 -21.17 -11.69
N ALA A 312 -11.49 -21.09 -11.07
CA ALA A 312 -11.67 -20.47 -9.76
C ALA A 312 -10.86 -21.19 -8.67
N GLY A 313 -10.79 -22.53 -8.71
CA GLY A 313 -9.94 -23.31 -7.80
C GLY A 313 -8.44 -22.97 -7.93
N VAL A 314 -7.95 -22.75 -9.16
CA VAL A 314 -6.56 -22.32 -9.38
C VAL A 314 -6.31 -20.91 -8.80
N VAL A 315 -7.27 -19.99 -8.93
CA VAL A 315 -7.17 -18.65 -8.31
C VAL A 315 -7.11 -18.78 -6.79
N GLY A 316 -7.99 -19.59 -6.18
CA GLY A 316 -8.01 -19.82 -4.75
C GLY A 316 -6.72 -20.44 -4.22
N GLN A 317 -6.14 -21.40 -4.95
CA GLN A 317 -4.83 -21.98 -4.58
C GLN A 317 -3.71 -20.94 -4.65
N ALA A 318 -3.59 -20.20 -5.76
CA ALA A 318 -2.56 -19.17 -5.91
C ALA A 318 -2.69 -18.07 -4.84
N LEU A 319 -3.92 -17.72 -4.47
CA LEU A 319 -4.20 -16.75 -3.41
C LEU A 319 -3.80 -17.30 -2.03
N SER A 320 -4.10 -18.57 -1.75
CA SER A 320 -3.68 -19.26 -0.53
C SER A 320 -2.16 -19.28 -0.41
N ASP A 321 -1.44 -19.59 -1.49
CA ASP A 321 0.02 -19.62 -1.52
C ASP A 321 0.61 -18.23 -1.21
N LEU A 322 0.04 -17.16 -1.80
CA LEU A 322 0.42 -15.78 -1.50
C LEU A 322 0.19 -15.42 -0.03
N LEU A 323 -1.00 -15.70 0.50
CA LEU A 323 -1.34 -15.34 1.88
C LEU A 323 -0.54 -16.16 2.91
N GLN A 324 -0.22 -17.41 2.58
CA GLN A 324 0.65 -18.25 3.41
C GLN A 324 2.08 -17.70 3.44
N HIS A 325 2.61 -17.22 2.31
CA HIS A 325 3.93 -16.58 2.23
C HIS A 325 4.01 -15.34 3.14
N VAL A 326 2.97 -14.49 3.13
CA VAL A 326 2.87 -13.31 4.00
C VAL A 326 2.83 -13.70 5.48
N ARG A 327 2.02 -14.72 5.85
CA ARG A 327 1.95 -15.22 7.24
C ARG A 327 3.27 -15.86 7.70
N HIS A 328 4.00 -16.50 6.79
CA HIS A 328 5.27 -17.10 7.13
C HIS A 328 6.29 -16.05 7.53
N TYR A 329 6.31 -14.90 6.84
CA TYR A 329 7.09 -13.74 7.24
C TYR A 329 6.74 -13.26 8.66
N ALA A 330 5.45 -13.11 8.96
CA ALA A 330 4.98 -12.71 10.29
C ALA A 330 5.42 -13.68 11.41
N SER A 331 5.58 -14.97 11.09
CA SER A 331 6.00 -16.01 12.04
C SER A 331 7.52 -16.17 12.19
N CYS A 332 8.31 -15.68 11.23
CA CYS A 332 9.76 -15.87 11.18
C CYS A 332 10.58 -14.57 11.26
N GLY A 333 9.95 -13.40 11.14
CA GLY A 333 10.63 -12.12 11.26
C GLY A 333 11.16 -11.90 12.68
N GLU A 334 12.45 -11.62 12.81
CA GLU A 334 12.92 -10.90 13.99
C GLU A 334 12.17 -9.57 14.07
N PRO A 335 11.65 -9.16 15.23
CA PRO A 335 10.99 -7.87 15.38
C PRO A 335 11.96 -6.76 14.94
N ILE A 336 11.45 -5.87 14.09
CA ILE A 336 12.22 -4.75 13.54
C ILE A 336 12.72 -3.91 14.70
N GLY A 337 14.02 -4.00 14.97
CA GLY A 337 14.73 -3.09 15.85
C GLY A 337 14.52 -3.38 17.34
N ARG A 338 15.61 -3.20 18.10
CA ARG A 338 15.66 -3.20 19.57
C ARG A 338 14.57 -2.34 20.25
N TYR A 339 13.92 -1.44 19.52
CA TYR A 339 12.87 -0.58 20.04
C TYR A 339 11.51 -1.27 20.13
N ASP A 340 11.13 -2.17 19.22
CA ASP A 340 9.91 -2.97 19.41
C ASP A 340 10.06 -3.93 20.58
N GLN A 341 11.27 -4.47 20.79
CA GLN A 341 11.56 -5.23 22.00
C GLN A 341 11.49 -4.35 23.26
N ALA A 342 11.89 -3.08 23.19
CA ALA A 342 11.78 -2.15 24.30
C ALA A 342 10.32 -1.74 24.57
N THR A 343 9.51 -1.48 23.54
CA THR A 343 8.08 -1.17 23.66
C THR A 343 7.26 -2.38 24.08
N ASP A 344 7.54 -3.58 23.58
CA ASP A 344 6.94 -4.84 24.04
C ASP A 344 7.35 -5.16 25.48
N THR A 345 8.61 -4.90 25.85
CA THR A 345 9.05 -5.04 27.25
C THR A 345 8.34 -4.00 28.12
N ILE A 346 8.19 -2.76 27.67
CA ILE A 346 7.44 -1.72 28.39
C ILE A 346 5.97 -2.09 28.49
N MET A 347 5.35 -2.64 27.45
CA MET A 347 3.95 -3.04 27.41
C MET A 347 3.71 -4.23 28.34
N ASN A 348 4.55 -5.27 28.28
CA ASN A 348 4.54 -6.38 29.24
C ASN A 348 4.77 -5.90 30.68
N VAL A 349 5.73 -5.00 30.91
CA VAL A 349 5.97 -4.42 32.24
C VAL A 349 4.78 -3.61 32.70
N THR A 350 4.11 -2.88 31.81
CA THR A 350 2.91 -2.08 32.11
C THR A 350 1.73 -2.98 32.44
N GLU A 351 1.48 -4.03 31.66
CA GLU A 351 0.44 -5.04 31.95
C GLU A 351 0.74 -5.78 33.26
N ASN A 352 2.00 -6.10 33.54
CA ASN A 352 2.43 -6.68 34.81
C ASN A 352 2.23 -5.71 35.99
N ILE A 353 2.39 -4.40 35.80
CA ILE A 353 2.10 -3.38 36.81
C ILE A 353 0.58 -3.29 37.05
N PHE A 354 -0.22 -3.33 35.99
CA PHE A 354 -1.68 -3.30 36.10
C PHE A 354 -2.25 -4.54 36.78
N THR A 355 -1.70 -5.72 36.51
CA THR A 355 -2.09 -6.97 37.15
C THR A 355 -1.54 -7.13 38.57
N SER A 356 -0.36 -6.54 38.86
CA SER A 356 0.25 -6.54 40.21
C SER A 356 -0.23 -5.41 41.12
N MET A 357 -1.10 -4.52 40.64
CA MET A 357 -1.64 -3.38 41.42
C MET A 357 -2.48 -3.79 42.63
N GLY A 358 -2.81 -5.09 42.76
CA GLY A 358 -3.49 -5.69 43.91
C GLY A 358 -2.57 -6.09 45.07
N ASP A 359 -1.24 -6.09 44.92
CA ASP A 359 -0.31 -6.50 45.99
C ASP A 359 0.89 -5.54 46.11
N ALA A 360 0.70 -4.48 46.89
CA ALA A 360 1.68 -3.40 47.10
C ALA A 360 2.99 -3.88 47.77
N GLY A 361 3.02 -5.09 48.34
CA GLY A 361 4.18 -5.67 49.02
C GLY A 361 5.26 -6.20 48.08
N GLU A 362 4.87 -6.84 46.97
CA GLU A 362 5.83 -7.44 46.03
C GLU A 362 6.47 -6.42 45.08
N CYS A 363 5.74 -5.34 44.77
CA CYS A 363 6.18 -4.33 43.81
C CYS A 363 7.47 -3.62 44.26
N LYS A 364 7.60 -3.26 45.54
CA LYS A 364 8.83 -2.65 46.10
C LYS A 364 10.02 -3.60 46.13
N LYS A 365 9.78 -4.88 46.45
CA LYS A 365 10.85 -5.88 46.58
C LYS A 365 11.48 -6.22 45.23
N ARG A 366 10.67 -6.31 44.17
CA ARG A 366 11.15 -6.55 42.80
C ARG A 366 11.85 -5.32 42.20
N HIS A 367 11.37 -4.11 42.46
CA HIS A 367 11.97 -2.87 41.95
C HIS A 367 13.41 -2.67 42.47
N VAL A 368 13.67 -2.92 43.76
CA VAL A 368 15.02 -2.81 44.35
C VAL A 368 15.98 -3.88 43.81
N LEU A 369 15.49 -5.10 43.60
CA LEU A 369 16.28 -6.22 43.05
C LEU A 369 16.62 -6.03 41.57
N GLN A 370 15.72 -5.45 40.78
CA GLN A 370 15.92 -5.26 39.33
C GLN A 370 16.81 -4.05 39.02
N VAL A 371 16.66 -2.95 39.76
CA VAL A 371 17.59 -1.81 39.69
C VAL A 371 18.99 -2.22 40.16
N GLY A 372 19.10 -3.06 41.19
CA GLY A 372 20.39 -3.62 41.64
C GLY A 372 21.09 -4.51 40.61
N ARG A 373 20.33 -5.27 39.80
CA ARG A 373 20.88 -6.09 38.70
C ARG A 373 21.28 -5.28 37.47
N LEU A 374 20.55 -4.20 37.15
CA LEU A 374 20.92 -3.29 36.06
C LEU A 374 22.18 -2.48 36.38
N ALA A 375 22.41 -2.14 37.66
CA ALA A 375 23.63 -1.48 38.09
C ALA A 375 24.87 -2.41 38.12
N SER A 376 24.69 -3.73 38.28
CA SER A 376 25.78 -4.71 38.36
C SER A 376 26.22 -5.30 37.01
N ASN A 377 25.44 -5.10 35.94
CA ASN A 377 25.77 -5.54 34.57
C ASN A 377 26.26 -4.42 33.64
N SER A 378 26.53 -3.21 34.13
CA SER A 378 27.23 -2.17 33.36
C SER A 378 28.74 -2.43 33.34
N PRO A 379 29.39 -2.61 32.18
CA PRO A 379 30.85 -2.72 32.08
C PRO A 379 31.51 -1.34 32.07
N VAL A 380 31.14 -0.48 33.02
CA VAL A 380 31.82 0.81 33.27
C VAL A 380 32.43 0.73 34.65
N GLN A 381 33.56 0.04 34.75
CA GLN A 381 34.49 0.25 35.87
C GLN A 381 35.12 1.63 35.66
N ILE A 382 34.62 2.62 36.42
CA ILE A 382 35.35 3.85 36.67
C ILE A 382 36.56 3.47 37.52
N ARG A 383 37.76 3.57 36.94
CA ARG A 383 39.01 3.79 37.67
C ARG A 383 39.81 4.87 36.97
#